data_AF-A0A1Y5I652-F1
#
_entry.id   AF-A0A1Y5I652-F1
#
_cell.length_a   1.000
_cell.length_b   1.000
_cell.length_c   1.000
_cell.angle_alpha   90.00
_cell.angle_beta   90.00
_cell.angle_gamma   90.00
#
_symmetry.space_group_name_H-M   'P 1'
#
loop_
_entity.id
_entity.type
_entity.pdbx_description
1 polymer ?
#
loop_
_entity_poly.entity_id
_entity_poly.type
_entity_poly.pdbx_seq_one_letter_code
_entity_poly.pdbx_strand_id
1 'polypeptide(L)'
;MILDNAMDDNVKFVFDLKNVAPCTRIGSDIVTVADHLRIAEENKRNSPAWKDFVPQDGMACEFVPFAIGWYGEMGREVKSFVRRVADHHIGDAYTKEWRIRRILAQVQVKHLNLIGVYLKTVRGEYERVG
;
A
#
# COMPACT_ATOMS: atom_id res chain seq x y z
N MET A 1 -0.53 7.68 5.11
CA MET A 1 0.58 7.77 6.09
C MET A 1 1.82 8.15 5.31
N ILE A 2 2.52 9.22 5.71
CA ILE A 2 3.77 9.65 5.07
C ILE A 2 4.90 8.93 5.81
N LEU A 3 5.75 8.18 5.11
CA LEU A 3 7.01 7.71 5.68
C LEU A 3 8.03 8.82 5.43
N ASP A 4 8.07 9.81 6.33
CA ASP A 4 9.16 10.79 6.34
C ASP A 4 10.45 10.09 6.82
N ASN A 5 11.55 10.34 6.11
CA ASN A 5 12.92 10.00 6.50
C ASN A 5 13.27 8.51 6.66
N ALA A 6 12.90 7.66 5.70
CA ALA A 6 13.46 6.31 5.68
C ALA A 6 14.87 6.22 5.02
N MET A 7 15.28 7.18 4.18
CA MET A 7 16.28 6.90 3.12
C MET A 7 17.21 8.05 2.69
N ASP A 8 17.47 9.11 3.48
CA ASP A 8 18.48 10.18 3.20
C ASP A 8 18.45 10.89 1.82
N ASP A 9 17.52 10.52 0.94
CA ASP A 9 17.23 11.20 -0.31
C ASP A 9 16.21 12.30 0.01
N ASN A 10 16.35 13.48 -0.61
CA ASN A 10 15.40 14.59 -0.54
C ASN A 10 14.04 14.25 -1.21
N VAL A 11 13.52 13.05 -0.98
CA VAL A 11 12.36 12.44 -1.61
C VAL A 11 11.39 12.02 -0.52
N LYS A 12 10.20 12.62 -0.55
CA LYS A 12 9.11 12.30 0.37
C LYS A 12 8.19 11.29 -0.26
N PHE A 13 7.92 10.20 0.47
CA PHE A 13 7.05 9.13 0.01
C PHE A 13 5.66 9.25 0.63
N VAL A 14 4.64 9.34 -0.23
CA VAL A 14 3.25 9.39 0.21
C VAL A 14 2.52 8.12 -0.17
N PHE A 15 1.97 7.44 0.84
CA PHE A 15 1.24 6.18 0.67
C PHE A 15 -0.26 6.40 0.89
N ASP A 16 -1.05 6.00 -0.11
CA ASP A 16 -2.49 5.75 0.03
C ASP A 16 -2.71 4.28 0.42
N LEU A 17 -3.03 4.05 1.69
CA LEU A 17 -3.20 2.71 2.28
C LEU A 17 -4.63 2.14 2.14
N LYS A 18 -5.43 2.57 1.15
CA LYS A 18 -6.74 1.94 0.93
C LYS A 18 -6.59 0.46 0.56
N ASN A 19 -7.23 -0.41 1.36
CA ASN A 19 -7.38 -1.82 1.08
C ASN A 19 -8.14 -2.02 -0.23
N VAL A 20 -7.74 -3.03 -0.98
CA VAL A 20 -8.38 -3.37 -2.24
C VAL A 20 -9.12 -4.68 -2.05
N ALA A 21 -10.44 -4.63 -2.20
CA ALA A 21 -11.26 -5.83 -2.18
C ALA A 21 -11.06 -6.60 -3.50
N PRO A 22 -10.87 -7.94 -3.45
CA PRO A 22 -10.82 -8.77 -4.66
C PRO A 22 -12.20 -8.94 -5.31
N CYS A 23 -13.24 -8.42 -4.68
CA CYS A 23 -14.62 -8.46 -5.15
C CYS A 23 -15.25 -7.07 -5.10
N THR A 24 -16.16 -6.81 -6.03
CA THR A 24 -16.99 -5.60 -6.07
C THR A 24 -18.45 -5.99 -6.19
N ARG A 25 -19.34 -5.13 -5.70
CA ARG A 25 -20.79 -5.34 -5.78
C ARG A 25 -21.35 -4.62 -7.01
N ILE A 26 -22.09 -5.33 -7.85
CA ILE A 26 -22.80 -4.78 -9.00
C ILE A 26 -24.28 -5.14 -8.83
N GLY A 27 -25.11 -4.19 -8.39
CA GLY A 27 -26.50 -4.44 -8.04
C GLY A 27 -26.64 -5.41 -6.86
N SER A 28 -27.29 -6.56 -7.07
CA SER A 28 -27.38 -7.66 -6.11
C SER A 28 -26.17 -8.58 -6.09
N ASP A 29 -25.32 -8.54 -7.13
CA ASP A 29 -24.33 -9.57 -7.38
C ASP A 29 -22.95 -9.17 -6.85
N ILE A 30 -22.19 -10.16 -6.39
CA ILE A 30 -20.79 -10.01 -6.01
C ILE A 30 -19.93 -10.58 -7.13
N VAL A 31 -19.09 -9.73 -7.74
CA VAL A 31 -18.24 -10.11 -8.87
C VAL A 31 -16.78 -10.02 -8.45
N THR A 32 -15.99 -11.04 -8.80
CA THR A 32 -14.54 -11.04 -8.60
C THR A 32 -13.90 -10.07 -9.59
N VAL A 33 -13.03 -9.21 -9.08
CA VAL A 33 -12.25 -8.26 -9.89
C VAL A 33 -10.91 -8.92 -10.24
N ALA A 34 -10.74 -9.28 -11.51
CA ALA A 34 -9.46 -9.73 -12.03
C ALA A 34 -8.40 -8.63 -11.87
N ASP A 35 -7.19 -9.01 -11.45
CA ASP A 35 -6.07 -8.09 -11.20
C ASP A 35 -6.43 -6.85 -10.37
N HIS A 36 -7.30 -7.02 -9.36
CA HIS A 36 -7.79 -5.94 -8.49
C HIS A 36 -6.68 -5.01 -7.97
N LEU A 37 -5.51 -5.55 -7.64
CA LEU A 37 -4.34 -4.75 -7.20
C LEU A 37 -3.86 -3.78 -8.27
N ARG A 38 -3.69 -4.24 -9.52
CA ARG A 38 -3.23 -3.41 -10.64
C ARG A 38 -4.23 -2.30 -10.92
N ILE A 39 -5.52 -2.65 -10.97
CA ILE A 39 -6.60 -1.69 -11.19
C ILE A 39 -6.62 -0.64 -10.08
N ALA A 40 -6.41 -1.05 -8.83
CA ALA A 40 -6.33 -0.12 -7.72
C ALA A 40 -5.09 0.79 -7.77
N GLU A 41 -3.94 0.26 -8.17
CA GLU A 41 -2.73 1.06 -8.39
C GLU A 41 -2.95 2.10 -9.50
N GLU A 42 -3.57 1.71 -10.61
CA GLU A 42 -3.91 2.60 -11.73
C GLU A 42 -4.92 3.67 -11.32
N ASN A 43 -5.98 3.29 -10.60
CA ASN A 43 -6.97 4.23 -10.10
C ASN A 43 -6.37 5.23 -9.10
N LYS A 44 -5.47 4.78 -8.22
CA LYS A 44 -4.73 5.67 -7.31
C LYS A 44 -3.84 6.61 -8.10
N ARG A 45 -3.07 6.11 -9.06
CA ARG A 45 -2.19 6.93 -9.91
C ARG A 45 -2.96 8.00 -10.69
N ASN A 46 -4.15 7.67 -11.16
CA ASN A 46 -5.01 8.57 -11.94
C ASN A 46 -5.95 9.43 -11.08
N SER A 47 -5.94 9.27 -9.76
CA SER A 47 -6.83 10.02 -8.88
C SER A 47 -6.48 11.52 -8.90
N PRO A 48 -7.46 12.43 -8.98
CA PRO A 48 -7.24 13.87 -8.94
C PRO A 48 -6.43 14.34 -7.73
N ALA A 49 -6.51 13.62 -6.61
CA ALA A 49 -5.76 13.92 -5.39
C ALA A 49 -4.23 13.88 -5.57
N TRP A 50 -3.73 13.13 -6.56
CA TRP A 50 -2.29 12.97 -6.80
C TRP A 50 -1.81 13.69 -8.05
N LYS A 51 -2.73 14.02 -8.97
CA LYS A 51 -2.42 14.72 -10.22
C LYS A 51 -1.71 16.05 -9.98
N ASP A 52 -2.08 16.75 -8.91
CA ASP A 52 -1.55 18.06 -8.53
C ASP A 52 -0.80 18.02 -7.18
N PHE A 53 -0.37 16.84 -6.73
CA PHE A 53 0.36 16.73 -5.46
C PHE A 53 1.71 17.44 -5.57
N VAL A 54 1.81 18.59 -4.90
CA VAL A 54 3.06 19.30 -4.65
C VAL A 54 3.30 19.27 -3.14
N PRO A 55 4.45 18.74 -2.68
CA PRO A 55 4.77 18.74 -1.27
C PRO A 55 4.94 20.17 -0.75
N GLN A 56 4.53 20.41 0.49
CA GLN A 56 4.56 21.75 1.11
C GLN A 56 5.97 22.32 1.26
N ASP A 57 6.99 21.46 1.27
CA ASP A 57 8.41 21.80 1.43
C ASP A 57 9.13 22.05 0.09
N GLY A 58 8.44 21.89 -1.05
CA GLY A 58 9.01 22.13 -2.38
C GLY A 58 10.04 21.08 -2.84
N MET A 59 10.19 19.97 -2.12
CA MET A 59 11.12 18.90 -2.50
C MET A 59 10.61 18.08 -3.70
N ALA A 60 11.51 17.42 -4.41
CA ALA A 60 11.11 16.50 -5.47
C ALA A 60 10.39 15.28 -4.86
N CYS A 61 9.14 15.03 -5.24
CA CYS A 61 8.34 13.93 -4.71
C CYS A 61 7.90 12.96 -5.80
N GLU A 62 8.07 11.66 -5.55
CA GLU A 62 7.49 10.60 -6.35
C GLU A 62 6.23 10.06 -5.64
N PHE A 63 5.09 10.10 -6.33
CA PHE A 63 3.91 9.36 -5.87
C PHE A 63 4.00 7.90 -6.29
N VAL A 64 4.05 7.01 -5.30
CA VAL A 64 4.05 5.56 -5.49
C VAL A 64 2.69 5.01 -5.05
N PRO A 65 1.82 4.58 -5.99
CA PRO A 65 0.55 3.99 -5.62
C PRO A 65 0.81 2.68 -4.88
N PHE A 66 0.13 2.54 -3.75
CA PHE A 66 0.35 1.43 -2.85
C PHE A 66 -0.95 0.65 -2.68
N ALA A 67 -1.06 -0.51 -3.32
CA ALA A 67 -2.22 -1.40 -3.15
C ALA A 67 -1.83 -2.60 -2.30
N ILE A 68 -2.63 -2.87 -1.25
CA ILE A 68 -2.62 -4.15 -0.55
C ILE A 68 -3.99 -4.80 -0.69
N GLY A 69 -3.99 -6.05 -1.14
CA GLY A 69 -5.14 -6.91 -1.24
C GLY A 69 -5.55 -7.48 0.11
N TRP A 70 -6.76 -8.03 0.17
CA TRP A 70 -7.32 -8.53 1.41
C TRP A 70 -6.50 -9.66 2.08
N TYR A 71 -5.78 -10.47 1.29
CA TYR A 71 -4.94 -11.55 1.81
C TYR A 71 -3.48 -11.10 2.00
N GLY A 72 -3.22 -9.79 2.00
CA GLY A 72 -1.89 -9.22 2.18
C GLY A 72 -1.05 -9.20 0.90
N GLU A 73 -1.63 -9.46 -0.26
CA GLU A 73 -0.92 -9.34 -1.53
C GLU A 73 -0.58 -7.89 -1.81
N MET A 74 0.68 -7.62 -2.15
CA MET A 74 1.08 -6.28 -2.56
C MET A 74 1.09 -6.13 -4.07
N GLY A 75 0.65 -4.95 -4.50
CA GLY A 75 0.72 -4.53 -5.89
C GLY A 75 2.16 -4.43 -6.43
N ARG A 76 2.27 -4.24 -7.75
CA ARG A 76 3.55 -4.31 -8.46
C ARG A 76 4.40 -3.07 -8.19
N GLU A 77 3.76 -1.91 -8.05
CA GLU A 77 4.44 -0.62 -7.97
C GLU A 77 5.19 -0.50 -6.66
N VAL A 78 4.54 -0.86 -5.54
CA VAL A 78 5.21 -0.93 -4.23
C VAL A 78 6.38 -1.92 -4.22
N LYS A 79 6.21 -3.12 -4.80
CA LYS A 79 7.29 -4.12 -4.84
C LYS A 79 8.48 -3.60 -5.63
N SER A 80 8.22 -2.94 -6.76
CA SER A 80 9.24 -2.32 -7.59
C SER A 80 9.95 -1.19 -6.87
N PHE A 81 9.20 -0.35 -6.16
CA PHE A 81 9.74 0.73 -5.34
C PHE A 81 10.67 0.23 -4.23
N VAL A 82 10.22 -0.73 -3.42
CA VAL A 82 11.05 -1.30 -2.33
C VAL A 82 12.34 -1.90 -2.87
N ARG A 83 12.30 -2.52 -4.06
CA ARG A 83 13.49 -3.01 -4.75
C ARG A 83 14.43 -1.86 -5.15
N ARG A 84 13.93 -0.82 -5.83
CA ARG A 84 14.76 0.34 -6.23
C ARG A 84 15.47 0.98 -5.03
N VAL A 85 14.76 1.16 -3.93
CA VAL A 85 15.32 1.69 -2.68
C VAL A 85 16.40 0.77 -2.13
N ALA A 86 16.13 -0.53 -2.06
CA ALA A 86 17.12 -1.49 -1.58
C ALA A 86 18.34 -1.60 -2.50
N ASP A 87 18.16 -1.51 -3.82
CA ASP A 87 19.23 -1.47 -4.81
C ASP A 87 20.12 -0.23 -4.65
N HIS A 88 19.54 0.92 -4.29
CA HIS A 88 20.29 2.18 -4.13
C HIS A 88 21.19 2.16 -2.89
N HIS A 89 20.72 1.59 -1.77
CA HIS A 89 21.44 1.67 -0.49
C HIS A 89 22.20 0.39 -0.10
N ILE A 90 22.00 -0.74 -0.78
CA ILE A 90 22.58 -2.03 -0.37
C ILE A 90 23.36 -2.66 -1.53
N GLY A 91 24.68 -2.60 -1.43
CA GLY A 91 25.59 -3.18 -2.43
C GLY A 91 25.65 -4.71 -2.43
N ASP A 92 25.38 -5.37 -1.29
CA ASP A 92 25.39 -6.84 -1.19
C ASP A 92 24.05 -7.46 -1.60
N ALA A 93 24.08 -8.37 -2.56
CA ALA A 93 22.88 -8.98 -3.15
C ALA A 93 22.07 -9.82 -2.15
N TYR A 94 22.73 -10.55 -1.26
CA TYR A 94 22.05 -11.41 -0.29
C TYR A 94 21.35 -10.58 0.79
N THR A 95 22.07 -9.63 1.37
CA THR A 95 21.56 -8.71 2.40
C THR A 95 20.41 -7.88 1.85
N LYS A 96 20.50 -7.47 0.57
CA LYS A 96 19.46 -6.72 -0.12
C LYS A 96 18.15 -7.50 -0.22
N GLU A 97 18.21 -8.73 -0.74
CA GLU A 97 17.01 -9.56 -0.91
C GLU A 97 16.35 -9.87 0.44
N TRP A 98 17.15 -10.13 1.48
CA TRP A 98 16.63 -10.29 2.83
C TRP A 98 15.96 -9.03 3.37
N ARG A 99 16.57 -7.85 3.15
CA ARG A 99 16.01 -6.57 3.59
C ARG A 99 14.69 -6.25 2.90
N ILE A 100 14.61 -6.48 1.59
CA ILE A 100 13.37 -6.33 0.81
C ILE A 100 12.26 -7.20 1.42
N ARG A 101 12.53 -8.50 1.62
CA ARG A 101 11.54 -9.43 2.21
C ARG A 101 11.09 -8.98 3.59
N ARG A 102 12.03 -8.52 4.43
CA ARG A 102 11.73 -8.03 5.77
C ARG A 102 10.81 -6.80 5.75
N ILE A 103 11.08 -5.82 4.89
CA ILE A 103 10.25 -4.62 4.75
C ILE A 103 8.84 -5.00 4.30
N LEU A 104 8.72 -5.83 3.26
CA LEU A 104 7.43 -6.27 2.75
C LEU A 104 6.63 -7.06 3.81
N ALA A 105 7.28 -7.98 4.54
CA ALA A 105 6.64 -8.74 5.61
C ALA A 105 6.14 -7.84 6.75
N GLN A 106 6.92 -6.83 7.17
CA GLN A 106 6.51 -5.90 8.21
C GLN A 106 5.25 -5.11 7.82
N VAL A 107 5.18 -4.69 6.56
CA VAL A 107 4.03 -3.98 6.03
C VAL A 107 2.80 -4.89 5.95
N GLN A 108 2.95 -6.15 5.52
CA GLN A 108 1.89 -7.16 5.54
C GLN A 108 1.35 -7.41 6.95
N VAL A 109 2.22 -7.63 7.94
CA VAL A 109 1.82 -7.87 9.33
C VAL A 109 1.05 -6.69 9.90
N LYS A 110 1.53 -5.46 9.68
CA LYS A 110 0.81 -4.26 10.11
C LYS A 110 -0.57 -4.15 9.47
N HIS A 111 -0.67 -4.45 8.18
CA HIS A 111 -1.94 -4.42 7.45
C HIS A 111 -2.93 -5.46 7.97
N LEU A 112 -2.51 -6.72 8.16
CA LEU A 112 -3.37 -7.77 8.72
C LEU A 112 -3.83 -7.44 10.14
N ASN A 113 -2.96 -6.85 10.96
CA ASN A 113 -3.34 -6.37 12.28
C ASN A 113 -4.42 -5.28 12.21
N LEU A 114 -4.31 -4.32 11.30
CA LEU A 114 -5.32 -3.28 11.10
C LEU A 114 -6.66 -3.86 10.63
N ILE A 115 -6.64 -4.84 9.73
CA ILE A 115 -7.86 -5.57 9.32
C ILE A 115 -8.47 -6.28 10.52
N GLY A 116 -7.67 -6.99 11.31
CA GLY A 116 -8.14 -7.69 12.51
C GLY A 116 -8.78 -6.74 13.54
N VAL A 117 -8.18 -5.58 13.77
CA VAL A 117 -8.75 -4.53 14.64
C VAL A 117 -10.07 -4.01 14.07
N TYR A 118 -10.13 -3.69 12.78
CA TYR A 118 -11.36 -3.23 12.13
C TYR A 118 -12.49 -4.26 12.24
N LEU A 119 -12.22 -5.53 11.89
CA LEU A 119 -13.20 -6.61 11.97
C LEU A 119 -13.69 -6.83 13.41
N LYS A 120 -12.81 -6.71 14.41
CA LYS A 120 -13.20 -6.80 15.83
C LYS A 120 -14.12 -5.65 16.23
N THR A 121 -13.83 -4.42 15.80
CA THR A 121 -14.68 -3.25 16.07
C THR A 121 -16.05 -3.40 15.42
N VAL A 122 -16.09 -3.71 14.12
CA VAL A 122 -17.34 -3.90 13.37
C VAL A 122 -18.17 -5.02 13.97
N ARG A 123 -17.56 -6.15 14.35
CA ARG A 123 -18.25 -7.24 15.04
C ARG A 123 -18.88 -6.76 16.35
N GLY A 124 -18.16 -5.99 17.16
CA GLY A 124 -18.68 -5.43 18.41
C GLY A 124 -19.83 -4.44 18.20
N GLU A 125 -19.85 -3.73 17.08
CA GLU A 125 -20.98 -2.87 16.69
C GLU A 125 -22.21 -3.71 16.30
N TYR A 126 -22.04 -4.77 15.51
CA TYR A 126 -23.14 -5.68 15.17
C TYR A 126 -23.68 -6.42 16.38
N GLU A 127 -22.83 -6.89 17.30
CA GLU A 127 -23.23 -7.56 18.54
C GLU A 127 -23.97 -6.64 19.51
N ARG A 128 -23.83 -5.30 19.41
CA ARG A 128 -24.57 -4.33 20.23
C ARG A 128 -25.94 -3.96 19.67
N VAL A 129 -26.16 -4.18 18.38
CA VAL A 129 -27.40 -3.80 17.67
C VAL A 129 -28.39 -4.98 17.60
N GLY A 130 -27.93 -6.21 17.90
CA GLY A 130 -28.78 -7.36 18.21
C GLY A 130 -29.16 -7.42 19.68
#